data_AF-A0A4Q4D182-F1
#
_entry.id   AF-A0A4Q4D182-F1
#
_cell.length_a   1.000
_cell.length_b   1.000
_cell.length_c   1.000
_cell.angle_alpha   90.00
_cell.angle_beta   90.00
_cell.angle_gamma   90.00
#
_symmetry.space_group_name_H-M   'P 1'
#
loop_
_entity.id
_entity.type
_entity.pdbx_description
1 polymer ?
#
loop_
_entity_poly.entity_id
_entity_poly.type
_entity_poly.pdbx_seq_one_letter_code
_entity_poly.pdbx_strand_id
1 'polypeptide(L)'
;EDYLTDQEDGKTVEEFEAELERDVRESIVAQFVLDQLVEENEYPLDNDELSQHIMRRAQQSGEDPNSYIQHIMEHNHVPEMVSEVLRGKALASLVEGAKVKDSAGADVDLKALQADGSLKSESDAPAEDEKSDEA
;
A
#
# COMPACT_ATOMS: atom_id res chain seq x y z
N GLU A 1 -10.43 28.61 -8.37
CA GLU A 1 -9.44 29.72 -8.48
C GLU A 1 -8.40 29.67 -7.36
N ASP A 2 -8.74 29.21 -6.15
CA ASP A 2 -7.76 29.07 -5.03
C ASP A 2 -6.71 27.96 -5.18
N TYR A 3 -6.92 26.95 -6.04
CA TYR A 3 -6.00 25.81 -6.17
C TYR A 3 -4.62 26.17 -6.75
N LEU A 4 -4.54 27.29 -7.48
CA LEU A 4 -3.31 27.78 -8.10
C LEU A 4 -2.50 28.67 -7.16
N THR A 5 -3.07 29.08 -6.02
CA THR A 5 -2.44 30.03 -5.09
C THR A 5 -1.64 29.34 -3.99
N ASP A 6 -1.94 28.05 -3.70
CA ASP A 6 -1.36 27.29 -2.57
C ASP A 6 -0.11 26.46 -2.95
N GLN A 7 0.15 26.21 -4.24
CA GLN A 7 1.43 25.61 -4.66
C GLN A 7 2.46 26.74 -4.83
N GLU A 8 3.32 26.91 -3.83
CA GLU A 8 4.42 27.90 -3.73
C GLU A 8 5.51 27.79 -4.83
N ASP A 9 5.25 27.10 -5.94
CA ASP A 9 6.09 27.08 -7.12
C ASP A 9 5.46 28.01 -8.15
N GLY A 10 6.15 29.09 -8.54
CA GLY A 10 5.70 30.05 -9.56
C GLY A 10 5.54 29.48 -10.98
N LYS A 11 4.85 28.36 -11.13
CA LYS A 11 4.53 27.66 -12.37
C LYS A 11 3.40 28.39 -13.08
N THR A 12 3.47 28.38 -14.40
CA THR A 12 2.38 28.89 -15.24
C THR A 12 1.19 27.93 -15.21
N VAL A 13 0.00 28.43 -15.56
CA VAL A 13 -1.21 27.60 -15.68
C VAL A 13 -0.99 26.44 -16.66
N GLU A 14 -0.29 26.68 -17.76
CA GLU A 14 0.03 25.66 -18.76
C GLU A 14 0.94 24.55 -18.20
N GLU A 15 1.94 24.91 -17.39
CA GLU A 15 2.82 23.94 -16.71
C GLU A 15 2.05 23.13 -15.66
N PHE A 16 1.17 23.77 -14.90
CA PHE A 16 0.31 23.08 -13.94
C PHE A 16 -0.62 22.06 -14.63
N GLU A 17 -1.29 22.46 -15.71
CA GLU A 17 -2.17 21.58 -16.47
C GLU A 17 -1.40 20.39 -17.09
N ALA A 18 -0.19 20.64 -17.61
CA ALA A 18 0.65 19.59 -18.17
C ALA A 18 1.14 18.59 -17.12
N GLU A 19 1.54 19.07 -15.94
CA GLU A 19 1.90 18.19 -14.81
C GLU A 19 0.69 17.40 -14.31
N LEU A 20 -0.47 18.05 -14.16
CA LEU A 20 -1.70 17.38 -13.76
C LEU A 20 -2.07 16.27 -14.75
N GLU A 21 -1.99 16.52 -16.07
CA GLU A 21 -2.24 15.48 -17.08
C GLU A 21 -1.27 14.31 -16.92
N ARG A 22 0.03 14.58 -16.76
CA ARG A 22 1.05 13.54 -16.57
C ARG A 22 0.73 12.70 -15.34
N ASP A 23 0.49 13.34 -14.20
CA ASP A 23 0.30 12.64 -12.91
C ASP A 23 -0.99 11.81 -12.91
N VAL A 24 -2.06 12.34 -13.52
CA VAL A 24 -3.32 11.58 -13.72
C VAL A 24 -3.09 10.40 -14.66
N ARG A 25 -2.36 10.59 -15.76
CA ARG A 25 -2.04 9.50 -16.69
C ARG A 25 -1.23 8.41 -16.01
N GLU A 26 -0.18 8.77 -15.29
CA GLU A 26 0.69 7.83 -14.59
C GLU A 26 -0.08 7.06 -13.50
N SER A 27 -0.93 7.74 -12.73
CA SER A 27 -1.74 7.08 -11.70
C SER A 27 -2.75 6.08 -12.29
N ILE A 28 -3.41 6.41 -13.41
CA ILE A 28 -4.33 5.49 -14.10
C ILE A 28 -3.57 4.28 -14.66
N VAL A 29 -2.39 4.50 -15.26
CA VAL A 29 -1.56 3.40 -15.77
C VAL A 29 -1.13 2.49 -14.62
N ALA A 30 -0.70 3.04 -13.49
CA ALA A 30 -0.32 2.26 -12.32
C ALA A 30 -1.49 1.41 -11.80
N GLN A 31 -2.70 1.98 -11.75
CA GLN A 31 -3.91 1.23 -11.36
C GLN A 31 -4.16 0.03 -12.27
N PHE A 32 -4.13 0.24 -13.60
CA PHE A 32 -4.34 -0.86 -14.55
C PHE A 32 -3.27 -1.96 -14.45
N VAL A 33 -2.02 -1.58 -14.21
CA VAL A 33 -0.94 -2.57 -14.00
C VAL A 33 -1.19 -3.39 -12.74
N LEU A 34 -1.61 -2.76 -11.65
CA LEU A 34 -1.93 -3.48 -10.41
C LEU A 34 -3.16 -4.38 -10.58
N ASP A 35 -4.21 -3.90 -11.25
CA ASP A 35 -5.41 -4.69 -11.54
C ASP A 35 -5.06 -5.93 -12.39
N GLN A 36 -4.22 -5.77 -13.43
CA GLN A 36 -3.73 -6.88 -14.23
C GLN A 36 -2.94 -7.90 -13.40
N LEU A 37 -2.12 -7.43 -12.45
CA LEU A 37 -1.35 -8.30 -11.56
C LEU A 37 -2.25 -9.05 -10.58
N VAL A 38 -3.35 -8.44 -10.14
CA VAL A 38 -4.38 -9.11 -9.32
C VAL A 38 -5.05 -10.23 -10.12
N GLU A 39 -5.42 -9.98 -11.38
CA GLU A 39 -6.02 -10.98 -12.26
C GLU A 39 -5.07 -12.16 -12.54
N GLU A 40 -3.78 -11.89 -12.77
CA GLU A 40 -2.80 -12.94 -13.09
C GLU A 40 -2.49 -13.86 -11.91
N ASN A 41 -2.43 -13.32 -10.69
CA ASN A 41 -1.99 -14.06 -9.51
C ASN A 41 -3.14 -14.58 -8.63
N GLU A 42 -4.39 -14.22 -8.94
CA GLU A 42 -5.60 -14.65 -8.22
C GLU A 42 -5.45 -14.57 -6.69
N TYR A 43 -4.97 -13.42 -6.18
CA TYR A 43 -4.67 -13.26 -4.76
C TYR A 43 -5.88 -13.62 -3.89
N PRO A 44 -5.71 -14.46 -2.85
CA PRO A 44 -6.81 -14.81 -1.97
C PRO A 44 -7.22 -13.58 -1.14
N LEU A 45 -8.52 -13.40 -1.00
CA LEU A 45 -9.07 -12.38 -0.11
C LEU A 45 -9.17 -12.94 1.31
N ASP A 46 -8.57 -12.24 2.27
CA ASP A 46 -8.76 -12.50 3.69
C ASP A 46 -9.75 -11.49 4.29
N ASN A 47 -10.67 -12.00 5.11
CA ASN A 47 -11.64 -11.15 5.82
C ASN A 47 -10.96 -10.28 6.88
N ASP A 48 -9.86 -10.76 7.48
CA ASP A 48 -9.12 -10.00 8.48
C ASP A 48 -8.40 -8.81 7.85
N GLU A 49 -7.85 -8.97 6.64
CA GLU A 49 -7.23 -7.89 5.88
C GLU A 49 -8.25 -6.81 5.49
N LEU A 50 -9.43 -7.23 5.01
CA LEU A 50 -10.50 -6.31 4.68
C LEU A 50 -10.95 -5.53 5.92
N SER A 51 -11.11 -6.22 7.06
CA SER A 51 -11.49 -5.58 8.32
C SER A 51 -10.44 -4.59 8.80
N GLN A 52 -9.15 -4.94 8.73
CA GLN A 52 -8.04 -4.04 9.08
C GLN A 52 -7.97 -2.83 8.15
N HIS A 53 -8.18 -3.02 6.85
CA HIS A 53 -8.22 -1.92 5.87
C HIS A 53 -9.34 -0.93 6.18
N ILE A 54 -10.55 -1.45 6.45
CA ILE A 54 -11.71 -0.64 6.83
C ILE A 54 -11.43 0.14 8.12
N MET A 55 -10.85 -0.51 9.14
CA MET A 55 -10.47 0.16 10.39
C MET A 55 -9.47 1.28 10.16
N ARG A 56 -8.44 1.05 9.34
CA ARG A 56 -7.44 2.07 9.00
C ARG A 56 -8.08 3.25 8.28
N ARG A 57 -8.99 2.99 7.34
CA ARG A 57 -9.64 4.04 6.57
C ARG A 57 -10.63 4.87 7.41
N ALA A 58 -11.38 4.21 8.30
CA ALA A 58 -12.23 4.89 9.29
C ALA A 58 -11.40 5.82 10.20
N GLN A 59 -10.23 5.36 10.65
CA GLN A 59 -9.32 6.19 11.45
C GLN A 59 -8.79 7.41 10.66
N GLN A 60 -8.47 7.23 9.37
CA GLN A 60 -8.01 8.32 8.50
C GLN A 60 -9.11 9.34 8.20
N SER A 61 -10.36 8.90 8.07
CA SER A 61 -11.52 9.80 7.89
C SER A 61 -12.02 10.42 9.20
N GLY A 62 -11.52 9.95 10.35
CA GLY A 62 -11.96 10.41 11.68
C GLY A 62 -13.34 9.88 12.06
N GLU A 63 -13.83 8.84 11.40
CA GLU A 63 -15.12 8.21 11.65
C GLU A 63 -15.00 7.03 12.61
N ASP A 64 -16.07 6.75 13.36
CA ASP A 64 -16.14 5.53 14.16
C ASP A 64 -16.16 4.28 13.24
N PRO A 65 -15.32 3.26 13.50
CA PRO A 65 -15.23 2.09 12.64
C PRO A 65 -16.57 1.35 12.42
N ASN A 66 -17.44 1.27 13.43
CA ASN A 66 -18.72 0.57 13.29
C ASN A 66 -19.69 1.37 12.40
N SER A 67 -19.68 2.70 12.52
CA SER A 67 -20.46 3.58 11.65
C SER A 67 -19.95 3.52 10.20
N TYR A 68 -18.63 3.51 10.01
CA TYR A 68 -18.02 3.44 8.68
C TYR A 68 -18.35 2.11 7.96
N ILE A 69 -18.34 0.98 8.68
CA ILE A 69 -18.76 -0.32 8.15
C ILE A 69 -20.22 -0.28 7.68
N GLN A 70 -21.12 0.31 8.49
CA GLN A 70 -22.53 0.43 8.12
C GLN A 70 -22.68 1.24 6.83
N HIS A 71 -21.99 2.37 6.72
CA HIS A 71 -21.99 3.18 5.50
C HIS A 71 -21.50 2.40 4.27
N ILE A 72 -20.39 1.65 4.39
CA ILE A 72 -19.88 0.81 3.30
C ILE A 72 -20.91 -0.22 2.85
N MET A 73 -21.60 -0.88 3.80
CA MET A 73 -22.61 -1.89 3.50
C MET A 73 -23.87 -1.28 2.88
N GLU A 74 -24.39 -0.18 3.45
CA GLU A 74 -25.59 0.50 3.00
C GLU A 74 -25.47 1.03 1.56
N HIS A 75 -24.29 1.56 1.22
CA HIS A 75 -24.01 2.11 -0.10
C HIS A 75 -23.35 1.12 -1.06
N ASN A 76 -23.21 -0.16 -0.65
CA ASN A 76 -22.62 -1.22 -1.47
C ASN A 76 -21.19 -0.91 -1.96
N HIS A 77 -20.37 -0.28 -1.12
CA HIS A 77 -18.94 -0.01 -1.38
C HIS A 77 -18.02 -1.18 -1.04
N VAL A 78 -18.55 -2.30 -0.54
CA VAL A 78 -17.74 -3.49 -0.21
C VAL A 78 -16.85 -3.94 -1.39
N PRO A 79 -17.33 -4.02 -2.66
CA PRO A 79 -16.48 -4.43 -3.78
C PRO A 79 -15.31 -3.48 -4.05
N GLU A 80 -15.49 -2.19 -3.81
CA GLU A 80 -14.43 -1.19 -3.93
C GLU A 80 -13.36 -1.42 -2.87
N MET A 81 -13.77 -1.63 -1.61
CA MET A 81 -12.84 -1.93 -0.51
C MET A 81 -12.06 -3.23 -0.75
N VAL A 82 -12.71 -4.26 -1.30
CA VAL A 82 -12.05 -5.51 -1.70
C VAL A 82 -11.00 -5.25 -2.78
N SER A 83 -11.36 -4.47 -3.81
CA SER A 83 -10.44 -4.14 -4.90
C SER A 83 -9.20 -3.38 -4.40
N GLU A 84 -9.38 -2.47 -3.43
CA GLU A 84 -8.27 -1.77 -2.80
C GLU A 84 -7.33 -2.70 -2.02
N VAL A 85 -7.87 -3.64 -1.26
CA VAL A 85 -7.08 -4.64 -0.53
C VAL A 85 -6.26 -5.48 -1.51
N LEU A 86 -6.90 -5.96 -2.58
CA LEU A 86 -6.22 -6.77 -3.61
C LEU A 86 -5.10 -5.99 -4.32
N ARG A 87 -5.33 -4.72 -4.70
CA ARG A 87 -4.27 -3.87 -5.26
C ARG A 87 -3.13 -3.64 -4.28
N GLY A 88 -3.42 -3.49 -2.98
CA GLY A 88 -2.41 -3.40 -1.94
C GLY A 88 -1.52 -4.65 -1.88
N LYS A 89 -2.10 -5.84 -2.01
CA LYS A 89 -1.36 -7.12 -2.06
C LYS A 89 -0.52 -7.24 -3.33
N ALA A 90 -1.08 -6.86 -4.47
CA ALA A 90 -0.36 -6.81 -5.74
C ALA A 90 0.86 -5.87 -5.66
N LEU A 91 0.69 -4.70 -5.05
CA LEU A 91 1.78 -3.75 -4.83
C LEU A 91 2.84 -4.31 -3.87
N ALA A 92 2.44 -4.94 -2.76
CA ALA A 92 3.37 -5.56 -1.82
C ALA A 92 4.22 -6.64 -2.50
N SER A 93 3.58 -7.54 -3.26
CA SER A 93 4.24 -8.58 -4.05
C SER A 93 5.24 -7.99 -5.07
N LEU A 94 4.85 -6.92 -5.77
CA LEU A 94 5.71 -6.22 -6.72
C LEU A 94 6.95 -5.62 -6.03
N VAL A 95 6.75 -4.98 -4.86
CA VAL A 95 7.83 -4.37 -4.07
C VAL A 95 8.77 -5.45 -3.51
N GLU A 96 8.27 -6.58 -3.04
CA GLU A 96 9.08 -7.71 -2.57
C GLU A 96 9.99 -8.30 -3.66
N GLY A 97 9.55 -8.26 -4.92
CA GLY A 97 10.35 -8.66 -6.07
C GLY A 97 11.33 -7.59 -6.58
N ALA A 98 11.22 -6.35 -6.10
CA ALA A 98 12.02 -5.23 -6.59
C ALA A 98 13.40 -5.20 -5.94
N LYS A 99 14.43 -4.96 -6.76
CA LYS A 99 15.79 -4.74 -6.26
C LYS A 99 15.95 -3.31 -5.78
N VAL A 100 15.95 -3.11 -4.46
CA VAL A 100 16.13 -1.78 -3.85
C VAL A 100 17.59 -1.57 -3.49
N LYS A 101 18.08 -0.36 -3.81
CA LYS A 101 19.42 0.10 -3.45
C LYS A 101 19.34 1.32 -2.55
N ASP A 102 20.25 1.41 -1.60
CA ASP A 102 20.41 2.62 -0.80
C ASP A 102 21.08 3.75 -1.60
N SER A 103 21.21 4.93 -0.98
CA SER A 103 21.88 6.09 -1.59
C SER A 103 23.38 5.88 -1.84
N ALA A 104 23.99 4.86 -1.22
CA ALA A 104 25.38 4.46 -1.42
C ALA A 104 25.54 3.35 -2.48
N GLY A 105 24.44 2.81 -3.01
CA GLY A 105 24.41 1.76 -4.03
C GLY A 105 24.46 0.33 -3.48
N ALA A 106 24.37 0.12 -2.17
CA ALA A 106 24.28 -1.20 -1.55
C ALA A 106 22.85 -1.74 -1.67
N ASP A 107 22.74 -3.06 -1.89
CA ASP A 107 21.46 -3.74 -2.01
C ASP A 107 20.77 -3.81 -0.63
N VAL A 108 19.53 -3.34 -0.55
CA VAL A 108 18.70 -3.37 0.66
C VAL A 108 17.76 -4.57 0.58
N ASP A 109 17.86 -5.48 1.54
CA ASP A 109 16.90 -6.57 1.66
C ASP A 109 15.61 -6.07 2.31
N LEU A 110 14.55 -5.96 1.50
CA LEU A 110 13.24 -5.53 1.96
C LEU A 110 12.56 -6.57 2.88
N LYS A 111 13.02 -7.83 2.88
CA LYS A 111 12.49 -8.85 3.80
C LYS A 111 12.92 -8.60 5.25
N ALA A 112 14.04 -7.90 5.44
CA ALA A 112 14.51 -7.48 6.75
C ALA A 112 13.84 -6.18 7.21
N LEU A 113 12.99 -5.54 6.39
CA LEU A 113 12.32 -4.29 6.73
C LEU A 113 11.20 -4.53 7.75
N GLN A 114 11.26 -3.80 8.85
CA GLN A 114 10.24 -3.79 9.89
C GLN A 114 9.15 -2.75 9.59
N ALA A 115 7.99 -2.88 10.24
CA ALA A 115 6.85 -1.98 10.07
C ALA A 115 7.13 -0.52 10.50
N ASP A 116 8.16 -0.29 11.32
CA ASP A 116 8.63 1.03 11.72
C ASP A 116 9.66 1.65 10.76
N GLY A 117 9.99 0.94 9.67
CA GLY A 117 10.97 1.35 8.67
C GLY A 117 12.43 1.05 9.06
N SER A 118 12.68 0.35 10.18
CA SER A 118 14.02 -0.11 10.55
C SER A 118 14.37 -1.43 9.85
N LEU A 119 15.66 -1.69 9.64
CA LEU A 119 16.13 -2.97 9.13
C LEU A 119 16.50 -3.89 10.31
N LYS A 120 15.94 -5.10 10.32
CA LYS A 120 16.27 -6.14 11.28
C LYS A 120 17.72 -6.57 11.04
N SER A 121 18.62 -6.25 11.97
CA SER A 121 20.02 -6.66 11.89
C SER A 121 20.14 -8.18 12.00
N GLU A 122 21.12 -8.79 11.33
CA GLU A 122 21.46 -10.23 11.44
C GLU A 122 21.71 -10.71 12.88
N SER A 123 21.87 -9.81 13.85
CA SER A 123 22.03 -10.12 15.27
C SER A 123 20.75 -10.51 16.03
N ASP A 124 19.58 -10.49 15.39
CA ASP A 124 18.27 -10.77 16.04
C ASP A 124 17.59 -12.05 15.50
N ALA A 125 18.37 -13.02 15.01
CA ALA A 125 17.83 -14.35 14.75
C ALA A 125 17.40 -14.99 16.08
N PRO A 126 16.13 -15.39 16.27
CA PRO A 126 15.74 -16.18 17.43
C PRO A 126 16.50 -17.52 17.34
N ALA A 127 17.15 -17.91 18.44
CA ALA A 127 17.73 -19.23 18.58
C ALA A 127 16.64 -20.28 18.29
N GLU A 128 16.89 -21.13 17.29
CA GLU A 128 16.09 -22.32 17.05
C GLU A 128 16.00 -23.12 18.35
N ASP A 129 14.77 -23.34 18.81
CA ASP A 129 14.43 -24.23 19.91
C ASP A 129 14.79 -25.66 19.45
N GLU A 130 15.99 -26.12 19.82
CA GLU A 130 16.37 -27.52 19.75
C GLU A 130 15.33 -28.33 20.53
N LYS A 131 14.47 -29.03 19.79
CA LYS A 131 13.67 -30.14 20.32
C LYS A 131 14.59 -31.10 21.09
N SER A 132 14.58 -31.00 22.41
CA SER A 132 15.03 -32.08 23.28
C SER A 132 13.97 -33.17 23.26
N ASP A 133 14.26 -34.17 22.44
CA ASP A 133 13.77 -35.53 22.56
C ASP A 133 14.29 -36.10 23.89
N GLU A 134 13.41 -36.46 24.82
CA GLU A 134 13.78 -37.32 25.95
C GLU A 134 12.69 -38.39 26.15
N ALA A 135 13.12 -39.63 25.90
CA ALA A 135 12.45 -40.89 26.23
C ALA A 135 12.95 -41.42 27.57
#